data_AF-A0A7V2QEP3-F1
#
_entry.id   AF-A0A7V2QEP3-F1
#
_cell.length_a   1.000
_cell.length_b   1.000
_cell.length_c   1.000
_cell.angle_alpha   90.00
_cell.angle_beta   90.00
_cell.angle_gamma   90.00
#
_symmetry.space_group_name_H-M   'P 1'
#
loop_
_entity.id
_entity.type
_entity.pdbx_description
1 polymer ?
#
loop_
_entity_poly.entity_id
_entity_poly.type
_entity_poly.pdbx_seq_one_letter_code
_entity_poly.pdbx_strand_id
1 'polypeptide(L)'
;MQEARGREKRVLILVVCLLLAVAVPALAQVSAHYDLSWHVIGGGGGEAVGAGHTLRGTVGQPLTGGMVSSGYTLCSGFWCGTVARYRVFLPLVVRSAP
;
A
#
# COMPACT_ATOMS: atom_id res chain seq x y z
N MET A 1 28.83 50.77 4.00
CA MET A 1 28.54 49.50 3.27
C MET A 1 28.79 48.23 4.09
N GLN A 2 29.68 48.22 5.10
CA GLN A 2 29.94 47.03 5.95
C GLN A 2 28.74 46.55 6.80
N GLU A 3 27.91 47.47 7.31
CA GLU A 3 26.76 47.12 8.17
C GLU A 3 25.63 46.37 7.45
N ALA A 4 25.38 46.70 6.18
CA ALA A 4 24.37 46.03 5.35
C ALA A 4 24.72 44.55 5.14
N ARG A 5 26.01 44.26 4.89
CA ARG A 5 26.57 42.91 4.74
C ARG A 5 26.41 42.06 6.02
N GLY A 6 26.45 42.69 7.19
CA GLY A 6 26.23 42.04 8.49
C GLY A 6 24.76 41.68 8.73
N ARG A 7 23.84 42.55 8.29
CA ARG A 7 22.39 42.32 8.40
C ARG A 7 21.92 41.18 7.49
N GLU A 8 22.44 41.11 6.26
CA GLU A 8 22.14 40.02 5.31
C GLU A 8 22.57 38.64 5.84
N LYS A 9 23.77 38.55 6.44
CA LYS A 9 24.26 37.31 7.06
C LYS A 9 23.38 36.87 8.23
N ARG A 10 22.91 37.81 9.06
CA ARG A 10 22.00 37.51 10.18
C ARG A 10 20.65 37.00 9.70
N VAL A 11 20.10 37.62 8.66
CA VAL A 11 18.84 37.17 8.04
C VAL A 11 19.00 35.78 7.43
N LEU A 12 20.10 35.53 6.72
CA LEU A 12 20.39 34.21 6.15
C LEU A 12 20.49 33.14 7.24
N ILE A 13 21.19 33.42 8.34
CA ILE A 13 21.29 32.50 9.48
C ILE A 13 19.91 32.21 10.08
N LEU A 14 19.08 33.24 10.29
CA LEU A 14 17.73 33.07 10.83
C LEU A 14 16.85 32.23 9.90
N VAL A 15 16.94 32.44 8.59
CA VAL A 15 16.20 31.64 7.60
C VAL A 15 16.65 30.19 7.61
N VAL A 16 17.96 29.93 7.66
CA VAL A 16 18.51 28.56 7.77
C VAL A 16 18.07 27.91 9.08
N CYS A 17 18.11 28.62 10.21
CA CYS A 17 17.62 28.11 11.49
C CYS A 17 16.12 27.77 11.45
N LEU A 18 15.31 28.62 10.81
CA LEU A 18 13.88 28.38 10.65
C LEU A 18 13.58 27.16 9.77
N LEU A 19 14.31 27.03 8.65
CA LEU A 19 14.20 25.87 7.76
C LEU A 19 14.60 24.57 8.48
N LEU A 20 15.66 24.60 9.28
CA LEU A 20 16.09 23.46 10.09
C LEU A 20 15.06 23.12 11.17
N ALA A 21 14.47 24.11 11.83
CA ALA A 21 13.45 23.88 12.87
C ALA A 21 12.19 23.18 12.34
N VAL A 22 11.81 23.42 11.08
CA VAL A 22 10.65 22.77 10.44
C VAL A 22 11.00 21.38 9.88
N ALA A 23 12.23 21.17 9.41
CA ALA A 23 12.63 19.89 8.81
C ALA A 23 12.91 18.77 9.83
N VAL A 24 13.44 19.10 11.01
CA VAL A 24 13.77 18.12 12.08
C VAL A 24 12.59 17.26 12.53
N PRO A 25 11.37 17.78 12.79
CA PRO A 25 10.25 16.94 13.21
C PRO A 25 9.77 15.94 12.15
N ALA A 26 10.00 16.18 10.85
CA ALA A 26 9.68 15.21 9.80
C ALA A 26 10.61 13.97 9.81
N LEU A 27 11.81 14.10 10.39
CA LEU A 27 12.73 12.97 10.59
C LEU A 27 12.36 12.11 11.81
N ALA A 28 11.51 12.60 12.71
CA ALA A 28 11.09 11.89 13.93
C ALA A 28 10.00 10.83 13.70
N GLN A 29 9.62 10.56 12.44
CA GLN A 29 8.60 9.57 12.09
C GLN A 29 9.01 8.11 12.34
N VAL A 30 10.27 7.86 12.72
CA VAL A 30 10.74 6.53 13.15
C VAL A 30 11.63 6.72 14.37
N SER A 31 11.29 6.08 15.49
CA SER A 31 12.13 6.06 16.69
C SER A 31 12.34 4.63 17.15
N ALA A 32 13.33 4.42 18.01
CA ALA A 32 13.55 3.10 18.63
C ALA A 32 12.32 2.57 19.40
N HIS A 33 11.36 3.44 19.73
CA HIS A 33 10.17 3.12 20.51
C HIS A 33 8.86 3.18 19.71
N TYR A 34 8.89 3.70 18.48
CA TYR A 34 7.71 3.83 17.62
C TYR A 34 8.10 3.59 16.16
N ASP A 35 7.56 2.49 15.62
CA ASP A 35 7.66 2.14 14.20
C ASP A 35 6.35 2.51 13.49
N LEU A 36 6.44 3.44 12.54
CA LEU A 36 5.32 3.88 11.70
C LEU A 36 5.47 3.37 10.26
N SER A 37 6.26 2.31 10.05
CA SER A 37 6.39 1.66 8.74
C SER A 37 5.03 1.22 8.22
N TRP A 38 4.71 1.59 6.98
CA TRP A 38 3.48 1.17 6.33
C TRP A 38 3.67 -0.22 5.74
N HIS A 39 2.72 -1.11 5.98
CA HIS A 39 2.73 -2.46 5.44
C HIS A 39 1.40 -2.74 4.76
N VAL A 40 1.48 -3.35 3.57
CA VAL A 40 0.32 -3.90 2.87
C VAL A 40 0.44 -5.41 2.89
N ILE A 41 -0.63 -6.06 3.34
CA ILE A 41 -0.79 -7.50 3.17
C ILE A 41 -1.17 -7.70 1.69
N GLY A 42 -0.24 -8.15 0.84
CA GLY A 42 -0.52 -8.25 -0.61
C GLY A 42 -1.28 -9.51 -1.04
N GLY A 43 -1.09 -10.61 -0.30
CA GLY A 43 -1.63 -11.94 -0.64
C GLY A 43 -2.29 -12.66 0.55
N GLY A 44 -2.69 -11.90 1.58
CA GLY A 44 -3.15 -12.47 2.84
C GLY A 44 -4.35 -13.40 2.68
N GLY A 45 -4.39 -14.42 3.54
CA GLY A 45 -5.37 -15.49 3.50
C GLY A 45 -4.81 -16.77 4.07
N GLY A 46 -5.60 -17.83 4.02
CA GLY A 46 -5.21 -19.12 4.55
C GLY A 46 -6.26 -20.19 4.32
N GLU A 47 -5.85 -21.42 4.60
CA GLU A 47 -6.69 -22.60 4.54
C GLU A 47 -6.86 -23.18 5.95
N ALA A 48 -8.09 -23.46 6.33
CA ALA A 48 -8.45 -24.20 7.53
C ALA A 48 -9.10 -25.52 7.11
N VAL A 49 -8.59 -26.63 7.64
CA VAL A 49 -9.06 -27.98 7.32
C VAL A 49 -9.63 -28.64 8.57
N GLY A 50 -10.81 -29.24 8.47
CA GLY A 50 -11.43 -29.97 9.57
C GLY A 50 -12.63 -30.81 9.15
N ALA A 51 -12.80 -31.99 9.74
CA ALA A 51 -13.93 -32.91 9.53
C ALA A 51 -14.31 -33.17 8.05
N GLY A 52 -13.31 -33.22 7.14
CA GLY A 52 -13.54 -33.42 5.70
C GLY A 52 -13.91 -32.15 4.93
N HIS A 53 -13.91 -31.00 5.59
CA HIS A 53 -14.15 -29.69 4.97
C HIS A 53 -12.88 -28.84 4.93
N THR A 54 -12.75 -28.09 3.85
CA THR A 54 -11.69 -27.11 3.65
C THR A 54 -12.33 -25.73 3.52
N LEU A 55 -12.02 -24.83 4.45
CA LEU A 55 -12.38 -23.43 4.37
C LEU A 55 -11.16 -22.63 3.93
N ARG A 56 -11.33 -21.79 2.92
CA ARG A 56 -10.30 -20.87 2.44
C ARG A 56 -10.80 -19.44 2.59
N GLY A 57 -10.01 -18.60 3.23
CA GLY A 57 -10.36 -17.22 3.54
C GLY A 57 -9.23 -16.26 3.18
N THR A 58 -9.56 -14.98 3.05
CA THR A 58 -8.62 -13.90 2.70
C THR A 58 -8.58 -12.83 3.76
N VAL A 59 -7.41 -12.21 3.94
CA VAL A 59 -7.22 -11.07 4.86
C VAL A 59 -6.44 -9.98 4.15
N GLY A 60 -6.92 -8.74 4.28
CA GLY A 60 -6.24 -7.53 3.83
C GLY A 60 -5.96 -7.53 2.33
N GLN A 61 -6.98 -7.45 1.48
CA GLN A 61 -6.78 -7.46 0.02
C GLN A 61 -7.21 -6.12 -0.61
N PRO A 62 -6.46 -5.01 -0.42
CA PRO A 62 -6.82 -3.73 -1.03
C PRO A 62 -6.76 -3.75 -2.56
N LEU A 63 -6.06 -4.73 -3.17
CA LEU A 63 -5.84 -4.85 -4.62
C LEU A 63 -6.00 -6.31 -5.09
N THR A 64 -7.20 -6.88 -4.92
CA THR A 64 -7.56 -8.21 -5.48
C THR A 64 -8.25 -8.06 -6.82
N GLY A 65 -7.90 -8.91 -7.79
CA GLY A 65 -8.52 -8.89 -9.12
C GLY A 65 -7.55 -9.17 -10.26
N GLY A 66 -8.12 -9.42 -11.44
CA GLY A 66 -7.38 -9.56 -12.69
C GLY A 66 -7.47 -8.28 -13.53
N MET A 67 -6.40 -7.97 -14.23
CA MET A 67 -6.36 -6.95 -15.28
C MET A 67 -5.87 -7.61 -16.56
N VAL A 68 -6.58 -7.39 -17.66
CA VAL A 68 -6.24 -7.95 -18.96
C VAL A 68 -5.89 -6.79 -19.90
N SER A 69 -4.76 -6.91 -20.59
CA SER A 69 -4.33 -6.04 -21.67
C SER A 69 -3.95 -6.91 -22.88
N SER A 70 -3.68 -6.29 -24.04
CA SER A 70 -3.38 -6.99 -25.29
C SER A 70 -2.16 -7.92 -25.12
N GLY A 71 -2.42 -9.20 -24.87
CA GLY A 71 -1.41 -10.25 -24.69
C GLY A 71 -0.95 -10.49 -23.25
N TYR A 72 -1.46 -9.75 -22.25
CA TYR A 72 -1.01 -9.88 -20.86
C TYR A 72 -2.19 -9.95 -19.90
N THR A 73 -2.12 -10.93 -18.99
CA THR A 73 -3.04 -11.03 -17.84
C THR A 73 -2.24 -10.83 -16.57
N LEU A 74 -2.48 -9.72 -15.88
CA LEU A 74 -2.03 -9.51 -14.52
C LEU A 74 -3.14 -9.95 -13.59
N CYS A 75 -2.78 -10.58 -12.48
CA CYS A 75 -3.76 -10.96 -11.48
C CYS A 75 -3.09 -10.88 -10.11
N SER A 76 -3.83 -10.34 -9.14
CA SER A 76 -3.33 -10.03 -7.80
C SER A 76 -4.31 -10.52 -6.74
N GLY A 77 -3.76 -10.94 -5.60
CA GLY A 77 -4.52 -11.44 -4.46
C GLY A 77 -4.44 -12.95 -4.27
N PHE A 78 -4.95 -13.42 -3.12
CA PHE A 78 -4.88 -14.83 -2.70
C PHE A 78 -5.65 -15.76 -3.64
N TRP A 79 -6.75 -15.28 -4.21
CA TRP A 79 -7.57 -16.01 -5.17
C TRP A 79 -7.08 -15.88 -6.62
N CYS A 80 -5.89 -15.33 -6.82
CA CYS A 80 -5.35 -15.23 -8.16
C CYS A 80 -5.07 -16.63 -8.74
N GLY A 81 -5.61 -16.91 -9.93
CA GLY A 81 -5.49 -18.22 -10.57
C GLY A 81 -6.43 -19.30 -10.03
N THR A 82 -7.18 -19.04 -8.96
CA THR A 82 -8.30 -19.91 -8.59
C THR A 82 -9.49 -19.61 -9.50
N VAL A 83 -9.49 -20.24 -10.67
CA VAL A 83 -10.71 -20.34 -11.47
C VAL A 83 -11.64 -21.31 -10.76
N ALA A 84 -12.72 -20.77 -10.18
CA ALA A 84 -13.76 -21.63 -9.68
C ALA A 84 -14.41 -22.35 -10.87
N ARG A 85 -14.17 -23.66 -10.95
CA ARG A 85 -14.69 -24.52 -12.02
C ARG A 85 -16.12 -24.88 -11.67
N TYR A 86 -17.08 -24.19 -12.28
CA TYR A 86 -18.49 -24.53 -12.14
C TYR A 86 -18.97 -25.33 -13.35
N ARG A 87 -19.80 -26.34 -13.11
CA ARG A 87 -20.69 -26.88 -14.15
C ARG A 87 -22.00 -26.13 -14.05
N VAL A 88 -22.34 -25.41 -15.11
CA VAL A 88 -23.58 -24.63 -15.20
C VAL A 88 -24.68 -25.56 -15.69
N PHE A 89 -25.62 -25.90 -14.81
CA PHE A 89 -26.76 -26.79 -15.13
C PHE A 89 -28.06 -26.03 -15.42
N LEU A 90 -28.13 -24.75 -15.06
CA LEU A 90 -29.26 -23.86 -15.33
C LEU A 90 -28.79 -22.58 -16.02
N PRO A 91 -29.65 -21.90 -16.79
CA PRO A 91 -29.33 -20.61 -17.39
C PRO A 91 -28.85 -19.61 -16.34
N LEU A 92 -27.64 -19.07 -16.51
CA LEU A 92 -27.01 -18.10 -15.63
C LEU A 92 -26.77 -16.80 -16.39
N VAL A 93 -27.20 -15.67 -15.84
CA VAL A 93 -26.85 -14.34 -16.36
C VAL A 93 -25.56 -13.89 -15.67
N VAL A 94 -24.50 -13.68 -16.45
CA VAL A 94 -23.19 -13.23 -15.96
C VAL A 94 -23.00 -11.77 -16.30
N ARG A 95 -22.47 -10.96 -15.36
CA ARG A 95 -22.05 -9.58 -15.60
C ARG A 95 -20.55 -9.49 -15.35
N SER A 96 -19.80 -9.04 -16.36
CA SER A 96 -18.41 -8.62 -16.20
C SER A 96 -18.36 -7.17 -15.69
N ALA A 97 -17.52 -6.90 -14.69
CA ALA A 97 -17.11 -5.55 -14.34
C ALA A 97 -15.86 -5.17 -15.17
N PRO A 98 -15.70 -3.89 -15.55
CA PRO A 98 -14.52 -3.41 -16.28
C PRO A 98 -13.24 -3.47 -15.43
#